data_AF-A0A094C4E4-F1
#
_entry.id   AF-A0A094C4E4-F1
#
_cell.length_a   1.000
_cell.length_b   1.000
_cell.length_c   1.000
_cell.angle_alpha   90.00
_cell.angle_beta   90.00
_cell.angle_gamma   90.00
#
_symmetry.space_group_name_H-M   'P 1'
#
loop_
_entity.id
_entity.type
_entity.pdbx_description
1 polymer ?
#
loop_
_entity_poly.entity_id
_entity_poly.type
_entity_poly.pdbx_seq_one_letter_code
_entity_poly.pdbx_strand_id
1 'polypeptide(L)'
;MPREGVREDRVKKATAEADRAVLRLYADLAGQLGFGSSEIVALQQYPDARAMPADYSPSRPLLVTSGPGVPKAQRCGIPRCLAYDEDRGSLFINHLHDGRQEQGEGITSFFVRRSVYFAFFGRPTEMPATGRGSASLSPLGSPSRGP
;
A
#
# COMPACT_ATOMS: atom_id res chain seq x y z
N MET A 1 21.84 51.38 14.07
CA MET A 1 21.47 49.95 14.15
C MET A 1 20.46 49.65 13.05
N PRO A 2 20.63 48.60 12.21
CA PRO A 2 19.78 48.35 11.04
C PRO A 2 18.46 47.66 11.40
N ARG A 3 17.45 47.86 10.54
CA ARG A 3 16.06 47.41 10.71
C ARG A 3 15.91 45.90 10.50
N GLU A 4 15.17 45.25 11.39
CA GLU A 4 14.88 43.82 11.41
C GLU A 4 13.92 43.45 10.28
N GLY A 5 14.31 42.48 9.45
CA GLY A 5 13.50 42.00 8.33
C GLY A 5 12.35 41.13 8.82
N VAL A 6 11.12 41.59 8.63
CA VAL A 6 9.92 40.78 8.75
C VAL A 6 10.00 39.67 7.72
N ARG A 7 10.10 38.42 8.19
CA ARG A 7 10.08 37.22 7.34
C ARG A 7 8.65 37.01 6.91
N GLU A 8 8.35 37.39 5.67
CA GLU A 8 7.03 37.23 5.07
C GLU A 8 6.74 35.73 4.91
N ASP A 9 5.61 35.32 5.49
CA ASP A 9 5.15 33.95 5.65
C ASP A 9 4.75 33.36 4.29
N ARG A 10 5.75 32.95 3.52
CA ARG A 10 5.58 32.21 2.27
C ARG A 10 5.20 30.78 2.61
N VAL A 11 3.91 30.47 2.69
CA VAL A 11 3.23 29.41 1.92
C VAL A 11 1.72 29.52 2.20
N LYS A 12 0.99 30.26 1.37
CA LYS A 12 -0.44 30.01 1.14
C LYS A 12 -0.67 29.82 -0.35
N LYS A 13 0.00 28.81 -0.93
CA LYS A 13 -0.40 28.34 -2.26
C LYS A 13 -1.53 27.34 -2.03
N ALA A 14 -2.76 27.75 -2.33
CA ALA A 14 -3.93 26.87 -2.29
C ALA A 14 -3.59 25.61 -3.09
N THR A 15 -3.46 24.50 -2.38
CA THR A 15 -3.27 23.19 -2.98
C THR A 15 -4.62 22.80 -3.55
N ALA A 16 -4.68 22.30 -4.79
CA ALA A 16 -5.94 21.80 -5.35
C ALA A 16 -6.58 20.85 -4.33
N GLU A 17 -7.88 21.04 -4.03
CA GLU A 17 -8.60 20.21 -3.05
C GLU A 17 -8.52 18.75 -3.52
N ALA A 18 -7.98 17.88 -2.67
CA ALA A 18 -7.89 16.46 -2.97
C ALA A 18 -9.29 15.84 -2.99
N ASP A 19 -9.49 14.84 -3.85
CA ASP A 19 -10.77 14.13 -3.95
C ASP A 19 -11.12 13.48 -2.60
N ARG A 20 -12.26 13.88 -2.02
CA ARG A 20 -12.72 13.42 -0.70
C ARG A 20 -12.94 11.92 -0.63
N ALA A 21 -13.37 11.33 -1.72
CA ALA A 21 -13.61 9.90 -1.80
C ALA A 21 -12.29 9.11 -1.84
N VAL A 22 -11.28 9.64 -2.54
CA VAL A 22 -9.92 9.10 -2.51
C VAL A 22 -9.31 9.23 -1.11
N LEU A 23 -9.52 10.36 -0.44
CA LEU A 23 -9.07 10.56 0.95
C LEU A 23 -9.70 9.54 1.92
N ARG A 24 -11.00 9.27 1.79
CA ARG A 24 -11.69 8.21 2.56
C ARG A 24 -11.05 6.84 2.33
N LEU A 25 -10.82 6.46 1.07
CA LEU A 25 -10.20 5.18 0.71
C LEU A 25 -8.83 4.99 1.38
N TYR A 26 -7.99 6.03 1.39
CA TYR A 26 -6.69 5.95 2.07
C TYR A 26 -6.81 5.93 3.59
N ALA A 27 -7.75 6.65 4.16
CA ALA A 27 -8.00 6.63 5.60
C ALA A 27 -8.48 5.24 6.08
N ASP A 28 -9.29 4.56 5.27
CA ASP A 28 -9.71 3.17 5.53
C ASP A 28 -8.52 2.21 5.46
N LEU A 29 -7.67 2.34 4.43
CA LEU A 29 -6.45 1.55 4.32
C LEU A 29 -5.51 1.80 5.51
N ALA A 30 -5.32 3.05 5.93
CA ALA A 30 -4.50 3.38 7.09
C ALA A 30 -5.00 2.67 8.37
N GLY A 31 -6.32 2.68 8.58
CA GLY A 31 -6.95 1.94 9.68
C GLY A 31 -6.71 0.43 9.59
N GLN A 32 -6.83 -0.17 8.40
CA GLN A 32 -6.54 -1.59 8.17
C GLN A 32 -5.07 -1.96 8.46
N LEU A 33 -4.15 -1.02 8.21
CA LEU A 33 -2.73 -1.17 8.50
C LEU A 33 -2.37 -0.87 9.97
N GLY A 34 -3.36 -0.59 10.83
CA GLY A 34 -3.16 -0.35 12.25
C GLY A 34 -2.76 1.08 12.62
N PHE A 35 -2.84 2.03 11.67
CA PHE A 35 -2.65 3.44 11.97
C PHE A 35 -3.95 4.04 12.52
N GLY A 36 -3.86 4.69 13.68
CA GLY A 36 -5.00 5.35 14.33
C GLY A 36 -4.61 6.76 14.77
N SER A 37 -5.21 7.78 14.15
CA SER A 37 -5.09 9.17 14.57
C SER A 37 -6.44 9.87 14.41
N SER A 38 -6.63 11.00 15.10
CA SER A 38 -7.85 11.82 14.98
C SER A 38 -8.10 12.28 13.54
N GLU A 39 -7.03 12.54 12.79
CA GLU A 39 -7.06 12.95 11.38
C GLU A 39 -7.56 11.81 10.49
N ILE A 40 -7.07 10.57 10.71
CA ILE A 40 -7.55 9.39 9.99
C ILE A 40 -9.05 9.22 10.25
N VAL A 41 -9.49 9.33 11.51
CA VAL A 41 -10.91 9.22 11.87
C VAL A 41 -11.76 10.32 11.25
N ALA A 42 -11.23 11.54 11.12
CA ALA A 42 -11.94 12.64 10.45
C ALA A 42 -12.11 12.38 8.94
N LEU A 43 -11.06 11.90 8.27
CA LEU A 43 -11.12 11.55 6.83
C LEU A 43 -12.07 10.38 6.57
N GLN A 44 -12.24 9.50 7.55
CA GLN A 44 -13.24 8.43 7.55
C GLN A 44 -14.69 8.92 7.58
N GLN A 45 -14.96 10.21 7.83
CA GLN A 45 -16.33 10.74 7.79
C GLN A 45 -16.75 11.21 6.39
N TYR A 46 -15.82 11.24 5.43
CA TYR A 46 -16.13 11.62 4.06
C TYR A 46 -17.05 10.61 3.38
N PRO A 47 -17.93 11.08 2.48
CA PRO A 47 -18.87 10.21 1.77
C PRO A 47 -18.12 9.15 0.98
N ASP A 48 -18.63 7.92 1.04
CA ASP A 48 -18.04 6.78 0.35
C ASP A 48 -18.16 6.95 -1.18
N ALA A 49 -17.07 6.66 -1.86
CA ALA A 49 -16.85 6.83 -3.30
C ALA A 49 -17.59 5.82 -4.17
N ARG A 50 -18.58 5.10 -3.67
CA ARG A 50 -19.34 4.12 -4.48
C ARG A 50 -20.10 4.76 -5.65
N ALA A 51 -20.05 6.09 -5.79
CA ALA A 51 -20.47 6.88 -6.95
C ALA A 51 -19.27 7.45 -7.76
N MET A 52 -18.14 6.75 -7.85
CA MET A 52 -17.08 7.12 -8.79
C MET A 52 -17.57 6.98 -10.23
N PRO A 53 -17.21 7.92 -11.14
CA PRO A 53 -17.38 7.71 -12.57
C PRO A 53 -16.68 6.40 -12.96
N ALA A 54 -17.32 5.60 -13.82
CA ALA A 54 -16.81 4.31 -14.30
C ALA A 54 -15.40 4.37 -14.94
N ASP A 55 -14.89 5.57 -15.19
CA ASP A 55 -13.62 5.84 -15.83
C ASP A 55 -12.42 5.87 -14.85
N TYR A 56 -12.63 6.02 -13.54
CA TYR A 56 -11.53 5.91 -12.56
C TYR A 56 -11.31 4.44 -12.16
N SER A 57 -10.77 3.68 -13.11
CA SER A 57 -10.09 2.42 -12.80
C SER A 57 -8.61 2.74 -12.66
N PRO A 58 -8.06 2.95 -11.44
CA PRO A 58 -6.62 3.05 -11.28
C PRO A 58 -6.02 1.73 -11.77
N SER A 59 -5.46 1.76 -12.98
CA SER A 59 -4.91 0.59 -13.64
C SER A 59 -3.87 -0.01 -12.70
N ARG A 60 -4.09 -1.26 -12.31
CA ARG A 60 -3.17 -1.96 -11.41
C ARG A 60 -1.80 -2.04 -12.11
N PRO A 61 -0.72 -1.53 -11.50
CA PRO A 61 0.58 -1.51 -12.14
C PRO A 61 1.12 -2.93 -12.31
N LEU A 62 1.62 -3.29 -13.48
CA LEU A 62 2.18 -4.63 -13.71
C LEU A 62 3.41 -4.86 -12.84
N LEU A 63 3.51 -6.04 -12.23
CA LEU A 63 4.65 -6.43 -11.40
C LEU A 63 5.71 -7.19 -12.19
N VAL A 64 5.27 -7.89 -13.24
CA VAL A 64 6.11 -8.72 -14.10
C VAL A 64 5.82 -8.45 -15.58
N THR A 65 6.72 -8.90 -16.44
CA THR A 65 6.60 -8.80 -17.90
C THR A 65 7.04 -10.10 -18.57
N SER A 66 6.56 -10.36 -19.78
CA SER A 66 6.89 -11.52 -20.62
C SER A 66 8.24 -11.36 -21.36
N GLY A 67 9.12 -10.49 -20.89
CA GLY A 67 10.43 -10.23 -21.49
C GLY A 67 11.50 -10.08 -20.43
N PRO A 68 12.72 -9.61 -20.78
CA PRO A 68 13.86 -9.58 -19.86
C PRO A 68 13.64 -8.67 -18.62
N GLY A 69 12.63 -7.80 -18.67
CA GLY A 69 12.32 -6.83 -17.62
C GLY A 69 13.44 -5.83 -17.40
N VAL A 70 13.44 -5.20 -16.23
CA VAL A 70 14.47 -4.22 -15.87
C VAL A 70 15.82 -4.92 -15.67
N PRO A 71 16.90 -4.54 -16.38
CA PRO A 71 18.21 -5.16 -16.21
C PRO A 71 18.77 -4.95 -14.80
N LYS A 72 19.53 -5.91 -14.26
CA LYS A 72 20.02 -5.91 -12.86
C LYS A 72 20.75 -4.62 -12.48
N ALA A 73 21.60 -4.10 -13.35
CA ALA A 73 22.37 -2.86 -13.13
C ALA A 73 21.49 -1.60 -13.01
N GLN A 74 20.21 -1.67 -13.38
CA GLN A 74 19.26 -0.56 -13.35
C GLN A 74 18.27 -0.65 -12.18
N ARG A 75 18.39 -1.69 -11.34
CA ARG A 75 17.50 -1.94 -10.19
C ARG A 75 17.97 -1.25 -8.91
N CYS A 76 19.07 -0.51 -8.96
CA CYS A 76 19.72 0.14 -7.83
C CYS A 76 20.00 1.61 -8.12
N GLY A 77 20.13 2.40 -7.05
CA GLY A 77 20.41 3.83 -7.14
C GLY A 77 19.15 4.66 -7.41
N ILE A 78 19.35 5.84 -7.99
CA ILE A 78 18.28 6.81 -8.23
C ILE A 78 17.40 6.30 -9.39
N PRO A 79 16.05 6.28 -9.23
CA PRO A 79 15.15 5.94 -10.32
C PRO A 79 15.41 6.78 -11.56
N ARG A 80 15.49 6.13 -12.71
CA ARG A 80 15.64 6.81 -14.01
C ARG A 80 14.38 7.59 -14.33
N CYS A 81 14.52 8.71 -15.05
CA CYS A 81 13.39 9.57 -15.42
C CYS A 81 12.28 8.78 -16.13
N LEU A 82 12.63 7.96 -17.13
CA LEU A 82 11.65 7.14 -17.87
C LEU A 82 10.88 6.18 -16.95
N ALA A 83 11.61 5.45 -16.09
CA ALA A 83 10.97 4.58 -15.12
C ALA A 83 10.03 5.39 -14.21
N TYR A 84 10.46 6.57 -13.74
CA TYR A 84 9.61 7.44 -12.93
C TYR A 84 8.34 7.87 -13.66
N ASP A 85 8.44 8.28 -14.91
CA ASP A 85 7.28 8.70 -15.68
C ASP A 85 6.29 7.56 -15.93
N GLU A 86 6.77 6.33 -16.10
CA GLU A 86 5.93 5.13 -16.19
C GLU A 86 5.18 4.85 -14.88
N ASP A 87 5.89 4.91 -13.75
CA ASP A 87 5.31 4.45 -12.48
C ASP A 87 4.58 5.53 -11.70
N ARG A 88 4.80 6.83 -11.98
CA ARG A 88 4.31 7.94 -11.13
C ARG A 88 2.81 7.91 -10.89
N GLY A 89 2.03 7.42 -11.85
CA GLY A 89 0.58 7.26 -11.74
C GLY A 89 0.15 6.16 -10.75
N SER A 90 1.09 5.32 -10.33
CA SER A 90 0.86 4.18 -9.45
C SER A 90 1.69 4.23 -8.16
N LEU A 91 2.49 5.29 -7.92
CA LEU A 91 3.29 5.49 -6.69
C LEU A 91 2.43 5.92 -5.49
N PHE A 92 1.39 5.15 -5.24
CA PHE A 92 0.43 5.38 -4.16
C PHE A 92 0.42 4.17 -3.21
N ILE A 93 0.06 4.41 -1.94
CA ILE A 93 0.16 3.39 -0.87
C ILE A 93 -0.70 2.16 -1.15
N ASN A 94 -1.86 2.33 -1.78
CA ASN A 94 -2.74 1.22 -2.18
C ASN A 94 -2.05 0.23 -3.15
N HIS A 95 -1.15 0.72 -4.02
CA HIS A 95 -0.41 -0.12 -4.97
C HIS A 95 0.93 -0.59 -4.41
N LEU A 96 1.61 0.23 -3.61
CA LEU A 96 2.90 -0.11 -2.99
C LEU A 96 2.73 -1.13 -1.85
N HIS A 97 1.65 -1.03 -1.08
CA HIS A 97 1.31 -1.95 0.00
C HIS A 97 0.35 -3.06 -0.46
N ASP A 98 0.23 -3.31 -1.78
CA ASP A 98 -0.51 -4.45 -2.32
C ASP A 98 0.31 -5.73 -2.12
N GLY A 99 -0.24 -6.70 -1.35
CA GLY A 99 0.42 -7.95 -1.01
C GLY A 99 0.52 -8.96 -2.16
N ARG A 100 -0.08 -8.67 -3.32
CA ARG A 100 -0.12 -9.62 -4.43
C ARG A 100 1.27 -9.96 -4.97
N GLN A 101 1.42 -11.20 -5.42
CA GLN A 101 2.63 -11.69 -6.04
C GLN A 101 2.28 -12.25 -7.43
N GLU A 102 3.00 -11.81 -8.45
CA GLU A 102 2.83 -12.25 -9.84
C GLU A 102 4.08 -13.00 -10.28
N GLN A 103 3.93 -13.95 -11.21
CA GLN A 103 5.02 -14.69 -11.82
C GLN A 103 5.19 -14.26 -13.28
N GLY A 104 6.43 -14.08 -13.73
CA GLY A 104 6.74 -13.74 -15.12
C GLY A 104 8.25 -13.80 -15.38
N GLU A 105 8.64 -13.57 -16.63
CA GLU A 105 10.03 -13.72 -17.09
C GLU A 105 10.95 -12.61 -16.58
N GLY A 106 10.41 -11.39 -16.47
CA GLY A 106 11.13 -10.22 -15.99
C GLY A 106 10.32 -9.40 -15.00
N ILE A 107 11.00 -8.59 -14.20
CA ILE A 107 10.35 -7.66 -13.26
C ILE A 107 10.25 -6.25 -13.85
N THR A 108 9.22 -5.52 -13.47
CA THR A 108 9.02 -4.11 -13.87
C THR A 108 9.78 -3.13 -12.98
N SER A 109 9.88 -1.88 -13.42
CA SER A 109 10.35 -0.75 -12.62
C SER A 109 9.52 -0.59 -11.34
N PHE A 110 8.21 -0.75 -11.45
CA PHE A 110 7.29 -0.68 -10.31
C PHE A 110 7.59 -1.78 -9.28
N PHE A 111 7.85 -3.02 -9.73
CA PHE A 111 8.24 -4.11 -8.85
C PHE A 111 9.50 -3.78 -8.03
N VAL A 112 10.50 -3.18 -8.67
CA VAL A 112 11.73 -2.76 -7.99
C VAL A 112 11.39 -1.74 -6.90
N ARG A 113 10.58 -0.72 -7.22
CA ARG A 113 10.14 0.28 -6.23
C ARG A 113 9.34 -0.31 -5.08
N ARG A 114 8.41 -1.22 -5.37
CA ARG A 114 7.64 -1.93 -4.35
C ARG A 114 8.53 -2.79 -3.45
N SER A 115 9.55 -3.42 -4.01
CA SER A 115 10.52 -4.21 -3.24
C SER A 115 11.33 -3.35 -2.27
N VAL A 116 11.75 -2.15 -2.70
CA VAL A 116 12.39 -1.17 -1.82
C VAL A 116 11.43 -0.73 -0.73
N TYR A 117 10.18 -0.39 -1.08
CA TYR A 117 9.15 -0.04 -0.10
C TYR A 117 8.98 -1.15 0.97
N PHE A 118 8.84 -2.41 0.57
CA PHE A 118 8.74 -3.53 1.52
C PHE A 118 9.97 -3.74 2.39
N ALA A 119 11.17 -3.39 1.93
CA ALA A 119 12.38 -3.48 2.74
C ALA A 119 12.36 -2.52 3.94
N PHE A 120 11.66 -1.39 3.83
CA PHE A 120 11.54 -0.41 4.91
C PHE A 120 10.25 -0.53 5.72
N PHE A 121 9.13 -0.83 5.06
CA PHE A 121 7.79 -0.83 5.69
C PHE A 121 7.25 -2.23 5.98
N GLY A 122 7.97 -3.28 5.58
CA GLY A 122 7.49 -4.65 5.68
C GLY A 122 6.45 -4.98 4.62
N ARG A 123 6.05 -6.26 4.59
CA ARG A 123 4.96 -6.72 3.74
C ARG A 123 3.62 -6.61 4.46
N PRO A 124 2.51 -6.46 3.73
CA PRO A 124 1.19 -6.60 4.31
C PRO A 124 1.13 -8.01 4.91
N THR A 125 0.96 -8.09 6.23
CA THR A 125 0.78 -9.39 6.87
C THR A 125 -0.61 -9.84 6.48
N GLU A 126 -0.73 -10.98 5.79
CA GLU A 126 -2.02 -11.66 5.75
C GLU A 126 -2.35 -11.96 7.20
N MET A 127 -3.29 -11.20 7.78
CA MET A 127 -3.82 -11.49 9.10
C MET A 127 -4.15 -12.97 9.10
N PRO A 128 -3.54 -13.79 9.97
CA PRO A 128 -3.93 -15.19 10.06
C PRO A 128 -5.42 -15.17 10.34
N ALA A 129 -6.20 -15.88 9.52
CA ALA A 129 -7.62 -16.06 9.75
C ALA A 129 -7.79 -16.52 11.20
N THR A 130 -8.22 -15.61 12.07
CA THR A 130 -8.43 -15.89 13.48
C THR A 130 -9.61 -16.86 13.55
N GLY A 131 -9.31 -18.11 13.89
CA GLY A 131 -10.27 -19.03 14.49
C GLY A 131 -10.91 -20.04 13.54
N ARG A 132 -10.22 -21.16 13.33
CA ARG A 132 -10.87 -22.44 13.64
C ARG A 132 -9.90 -23.26 14.45
N GLY A 133 -10.04 -23.17 15.77
CA GLY A 133 -9.37 -24.09 16.67
C GLY A 133 -9.73 -25.51 16.25
N SER A 134 -8.80 -26.16 15.56
CA SER A 134 -8.74 -27.61 15.62
C SER A 134 -8.23 -27.90 17.02
N ALA A 135 -9.16 -27.98 17.96
CA ALA A 135 -8.91 -28.75 19.17
C ALA A 135 -8.57 -30.15 18.66
N SER A 136 -7.27 -30.46 18.61
CA SER A 136 -6.80 -31.82 18.47
C SER A 136 -7.33 -32.56 19.68
N LEU A 137 -8.45 -33.26 19.48
CA LEU A 137 -8.94 -34.23 20.44
C LEU A 137 -7.81 -35.23 20.65
N SER A 138 -7.16 -35.13 21.81
CA SER A 138 -6.26 -36.17 22.30
C SER A 138 -7.10 -37.45 22.43
N PRO A 139 -6.66 -38.61 21.92
CA PRO A 139 -7.43 -39.84 22.08
C PRO A 139 -7.35 -40.24 23.55
N LEU A 140 -8.46 -40.06 24.26
CA LEU A 140 -8.67 -40.54 25.62
C LEU A 140 -8.63 -42.08 25.56
N GLY A 141 -7.57 -42.67 26.13
CA GLY A 141 -7.41 -44.11 26.24
C GLY A 141 -8.62 -44.75 26.92
N SER A 142 -9.24 -45.71 26.24
CA SER A 142 -10.34 -46.50 26.79
C SER A 142 -9.77 -47.53 27.77
N PRO A 143 -10.36 -47.73 28.96
CA PRO A 143 -9.98 -48.81 29.83
C PRO A 143 -10.61 -50.13 29.33
N SER A 144 -9.77 -51.15 29.16
CA SER A 144 -10.21 -52.52 28.95
C SER A 144 -10.87 -53.06 30.23
N ARG A 145 -12.13 -53.48 30.13
CA ARG A 145 -12.77 -54.31 31.15
C ARG A 145 -13.75 -55.27 30.47
N GLY A 146 -13.26 -56.47 30.18
CA GLY A 146 -14.10 -57.61 29.81
C GLY A 146 -14.64 -58.33 31.06
N PRO A 147 -15.71 -59.14 30.91
CA PRO A 147 -16.35 -59.90 31.97
C PRO A 147 -15.52 -61.10 32.45
#